data_AF-A0A9E3GRY9-F1
#
_entry.id   AF-A0A9E3GRY9-F1
#
_cell.length_a   1.000
_cell.length_b   1.000
_cell.length_c   1.000
_cell.angle_alpha   90.00
_cell.angle_beta   90.00
_cell.angle_gamma   90.00
#
_symmetry.space_group_name_H-M   'P 1'
#
loop_
_entity.id
_entity.type
_entity.pdbx_description
1 polymer ?
#
loop_
_entity_poly.entity_id
_entity_poly.type
_entity_poly.pdbx_seq_one_letter_code
_entity_poly.pdbx_strand_id
1 'polypeptide(L)'
;DTLLSNLDRARERGSTARQRLDLPQRYGVLTLHRPSNVDAAGSFQRLLDAITDVAADVPFLFPAHPRTAAKLDEFGIALPASVRVVEPLGYLDFVGLVDGAAVVLTDSGGVQEETSILGVPCLTLRENTERPVTCELGTNRLVGTDPQAVRAAVRDALDSEPQPADIPLWDGKAGERIADVLLTDLS
;
A
#
# COMPACT_ATOMS: atom_id res chain seq x y z
N ASP A 1 -16.37 -5.91 -9.39
CA ASP A 1 -15.11 -5.49 -8.73
C ASP A 1 -15.06 -3.98 -8.64
N THR A 2 -14.67 -3.44 -7.48
CA THR A 2 -14.75 -2.01 -7.19
C THR A 2 -13.59 -1.23 -7.82
N LEU A 3 -12.40 -1.83 -7.92
CA LEU A 3 -11.21 -1.16 -8.44
C LEU A 3 -11.34 -0.90 -9.94
N LEU A 4 -11.50 -1.96 -10.74
CA LEU A 4 -11.52 -1.86 -12.21
C LEU A 4 -12.68 -0.98 -12.70
N SER A 5 -13.84 -1.06 -12.04
CA SER A 5 -15.01 -0.25 -12.40
C SER A 5 -14.88 1.23 -12.05
N ASN A 6 -13.93 1.61 -11.18
CA ASN A 6 -13.75 2.99 -10.74
C ASN A 6 -12.37 3.56 -11.06
N LEU A 7 -11.54 2.87 -11.84
CA LEU A 7 -10.13 3.25 -12.03
C LEU A 7 -9.96 4.66 -12.62
N ASP A 8 -10.73 5.02 -13.64
CA ASP A 8 -10.67 6.36 -14.24
C ASP A 8 -11.05 7.45 -13.23
N ARG A 9 -12.11 7.20 -12.45
CA ARG A 9 -12.53 8.10 -11.38
C ARG A 9 -11.47 8.18 -10.27
N ALA A 10 -10.85 7.06 -9.92
CA ALA A 10 -9.79 7.01 -8.93
C ALA A 10 -8.59 7.85 -9.39
N ARG A 11 -8.18 7.75 -10.66
CA ARG A 11 -7.10 8.57 -11.25
C ARG A 11 -7.38 10.07 -11.18
N GLU A 12 -8.58 10.50 -11.56
CA GLU A 12 -9.00 11.90 -11.45
C GLU A 12 -8.98 12.40 -10.00
N ARG A 13 -9.52 11.59 -9.08
CA ARG A 13 -9.56 11.88 -7.65
C ARG A 13 -8.16 11.89 -7.04
N GLY A 14 -7.28 10.98 -7.44
CA GLY A 14 -5.88 10.91 -7.06
C GLY A 14 -5.10 12.15 -7.48
N SER A 15 -5.28 12.61 -8.72
CA SER A 15 -4.66 13.86 -9.19
C SER A 15 -5.11 15.07 -8.35
N THR A 16 -6.41 15.15 -8.05
CA THR A 16 -6.97 16.20 -7.18
C THR A 16 -6.43 16.10 -5.75
N ALA A 17 -6.38 14.89 -5.19
CA ALA A 17 -5.87 14.65 -3.85
C ALA A 17 -4.37 14.98 -3.74
N ARG A 18 -3.57 14.64 -4.77
CA ARG A 18 -2.14 14.95 -4.86
C ARG A 18 -1.91 16.47 -4.80
N GLN A 19 -2.70 17.25 -5.55
CA GLN A 19 -2.65 18.71 -5.52
C GLN A 19 -3.08 19.26 -4.16
N ARG A 20 -4.21 18.78 -3.61
CA ARG A 20 -4.74 19.20 -2.31
C ARG A 20 -3.76 18.92 -1.16
N LEU A 21 -3.02 17.82 -1.26
CA LEU A 21 -2.02 17.41 -0.28
C LEU A 21 -0.63 17.96 -0.61
N ASP A 22 -0.46 18.77 -1.67
CA ASP A 22 0.83 19.33 -2.10
C ASP A 22 1.95 18.26 -2.17
N LEU A 23 1.63 17.12 -2.79
CA LEU A 23 2.57 16.02 -2.94
C LEU A 23 3.45 16.22 -4.17
N PRO A 24 4.75 15.87 -4.08
CA PRO A 24 5.65 15.93 -5.22
C PRO A 24 5.22 14.96 -6.32
N GLN A 25 5.87 15.05 -7.48
CA GLN A 25 5.60 14.13 -8.60
C GLN A 25 5.95 12.68 -8.25
N ARG A 26 7.04 12.48 -7.52
CA ARG A 26 7.50 11.16 -7.08
C ARG A 26 7.34 11.06 -5.57
N TYR A 27 6.51 10.14 -5.12
CA TYR A 27 6.23 9.87 -3.71
C TYR A 27 5.97 8.38 -3.51
N GLY A 28 6.18 7.89 -2.29
CA GLY A 28 5.74 6.58 -1.86
C GLY A 28 4.47 6.66 -1.02
N VAL A 29 3.76 5.54 -0.91
CA VAL A 29 2.61 5.40 0.01
C VAL A 29 2.94 4.37 1.08
N LEU A 30 2.73 4.73 2.34
CA LEU A 30 2.87 3.85 3.48
C LEU A 30 1.49 3.53 4.06
N THR A 31 1.23 2.26 4.34
CA THR A 31 0.07 1.85 5.14
C THR A 31 0.50 0.84 6.21
N LEU A 32 0.24 1.15 7.48
CA LEU A 32 0.50 0.28 8.62
C LEU A 32 -0.69 0.28 9.56
N HIS A 33 -1.20 -0.91 9.87
CA HIS A 33 -2.35 -1.08 10.76
C HIS A 33 -2.41 -2.45 11.44
N ARG A 34 -1.55 -3.41 11.05
CA ARG A 34 -1.50 -4.73 11.68
C ARG A 34 -0.92 -4.60 13.10
N PRO A 35 -1.59 -5.17 14.12
CA PRO A 35 -1.10 -5.22 15.50
C PRO A 35 0.38 -5.63 15.63
N SER A 36 0.81 -6.63 14.85
CA SER A 36 2.19 -7.12 14.84
C SER A 36 3.24 -6.05 14.51
N ASN A 37 2.85 -5.01 13.77
CA ASN A 37 3.73 -3.92 13.36
C ASN A 37 3.58 -2.69 14.27
N VAL A 38 2.36 -2.39 14.76
CA VAL A 38 2.06 -1.08 15.39
C VAL A 38 1.84 -1.13 16.91
N ASP A 39 1.58 -2.29 17.52
CA ASP A 39 1.19 -2.35 18.94
C ASP A 39 2.39 -2.37 19.91
N ALA A 40 3.61 -2.62 19.42
CA ALA A 40 4.82 -2.63 20.24
C ALA A 40 5.77 -1.49 19.85
N ALA A 41 6.02 -0.57 20.78
CA ALA A 41 6.81 0.64 20.56
C ALA A 41 8.16 0.37 19.89
N GLY A 42 8.89 -0.64 20.37
CA GLY A 42 10.23 -0.96 19.86
C GLY A 42 10.23 -1.45 18.41
N SER A 43 9.29 -2.31 18.01
CA SER A 43 9.22 -2.77 16.61
C SER A 43 8.67 -1.68 15.70
N PHE A 44 7.68 -0.92 16.17
CA PHE A 44 7.09 0.16 15.39
C PHE A 44 8.09 1.27 15.11
N GLN A 45 8.85 1.72 16.13
CA GLN A 45 9.93 2.69 15.98
C GLN A 45 10.98 2.20 14.98
N ARG A 46 11.51 0.98 15.14
CA ARG A 46 12.53 0.44 14.22
C ARG A 46 12.07 0.40 12.77
N LEU A 47 10.81 0.04 12.54
CA LEU A 47 10.24 0.02 11.20
C LEU A 47 10.11 1.43 10.62
N LEU A 48 9.63 2.38 11.41
CA LEU A 48 9.51 3.78 11.00
C LEU A 48 10.87 4.47 10.80
N ASP A 49 11.90 4.09 11.55
CA ASP A 49 13.28 4.52 11.35
C ASP A 49 13.78 4.05 9.98
N ALA A 50 13.54 2.78 9.64
CA ALA A 50 13.92 2.23 8.34
C ALA A 50 13.24 2.98 7.17
N ILE A 51 11.97 3.35 7.35
CA ILE A 51 11.21 4.12 6.36
C ILE A 51 11.71 5.56 6.29
N THR A 52 12.02 6.16 7.44
CA THR A 52 12.60 7.51 7.55
C THR A 52 13.92 7.62 6.80
N ASP A 53 14.78 6.61 6.89
CA ASP A 53 16.06 6.57 6.19
C ASP A 53 15.90 6.62 4.66
N VAL A 54 14.92 5.91 4.11
CA VAL A 54 14.62 5.94 2.66
C VAL A 54 13.71 7.09 2.26
N ALA A 55 13.10 7.78 3.22
CA ALA A 55 12.27 8.95 2.94
C ALA A 55 13.08 10.13 2.36
N ALA A 56 14.41 10.08 2.47
CA ALA A 56 15.33 10.99 1.79
C ALA A 56 15.42 10.71 0.27
N ASP A 57 15.24 9.46 -0.16
CA ASP A 57 15.25 9.05 -1.57
C ASP A 57 13.88 9.34 -2.23
N VAL A 58 12.78 9.13 -1.47
CA VAL A 58 11.40 9.43 -1.89
C VAL A 58 10.53 9.79 -0.66
N PRO A 59 9.80 10.90 -0.64
CA PRO A 59 8.93 11.21 0.48
C PRO A 59 7.71 10.27 0.51
N PHE A 60 7.26 9.93 1.71
CA PHE A 60 6.14 9.03 1.93
C PHE A 60 4.89 9.78 2.40
N LEU A 61 3.76 9.49 1.77
CA LEU A 61 2.44 9.78 2.31
C LEU A 61 2.01 8.61 3.20
N PHE A 62 1.58 8.89 4.43
CA PHE A 62 1.08 7.89 5.37
C PHE A 62 -0.34 8.23 5.83
N PRO A 63 -1.39 7.76 5.10
CA PRO A 63 -2.77 7.84 5.57
C PRO A 63 -2.96 6.89 6.77
N ALA A 64 -2.78 7.40 7.98
CA ALA A 64 -2.75 6.58 9.18
C ALA A 64 -4.16 6.36 9.73
N HIS A 65 -4.53 5.10 9.98
CA HIS A 65 -5.75 4.80 10.73
C HIS A 65 -5.69 5.44 12.12
N PRO A 66 -6.81 5.92 12.71
CA PRO A 66 -6.80 6.58 14.02
C PRO A 66 -6.10 5.78 15.13
N ARG A 67 -6.21 4.45 15.08
CA ARG A 67 -5.45 3.53 15.94
C ARG A 67 -3.93 3.69 15.79
N THR A 68 -3.42 3.70 14.57
CA THR A 68 -1.98 3.82 14.30
C THR A 68 -1.48 5.22 14.65
N ALA A 69 -2.26 6.26 14.34
CA ALA A 69 -1.97 7.63 14.76
C ALA A 69 -1.89 7.75 16.30
N ALA A 70 -2.86 7.19 17.02
CA ALA A 70 -2.83 7.15 18.48
C ALA A 70 -1.62 6.40 19.04
N LYS A 71 -1.12 5.36 18.34
CA LYS A 71 0.11 4.66 18.73
C LYS A 71 1.38 5.48 18.50
N LEU A 72 1.43 6.28 17.44
CA LEU A 72 2.53 7.25 17.26
C LEU A 72 2.60 8.21 18.45
N ASP A 73 1.45 8.76 18.84
CA ASP A 73 1.34 9.69 19.97
C ASP A 73 1.66 9.02 21.31
N GLU A 74 1.08 7.83 21.58
CA GLU A 74 1.29 7.06 22.80
C GLU A 74 2.77 6.73 23.03
N PHE A 75 3.48 6.39 21.96
CA PHE A 75 4.89 6.02 22.01
C PHE A 75 5.84 7.21 21.84
N GLY A 76 5.33 8.41 21.58
CA GLY A 76 6.13 9.61 21.36
C GLY A 76 7.02 9.52 20.11
N ILE A 77 6.57 8.81 19.08
CA ILE A 77 7.33 8.61 17.85
C ILE A 77 7.16 9.83 16.95
N ALA A 78 8.23 10.60 16.79
CA ALA A 78 8.27 11.71 15.86
C ALA A 78 8.74 11.23 14.47
N LEU A 79 7.98 11.58 13.44
CA LEU A 79 8.34 11.33 12.05
C LEU A 79 8.90 12.60 11.40
N PRO A 80 9.88 12.49 10.49
CA PRO A 80 10.38 13.63 9.74
C PRO A 80 9.31 14.17 8.78
N ALA A 81 9.50 15.40 8.30
CA ALA A 81 8.60 16.00 7.31
C ALA A 81 8.53 15.21 5.98
N SER A 82 9.53 14.37 5.69
CA SER A 82 9.55 13.46 4.54
C SER A 82 8.60 12.27 4.68
N VAL A 83 8.06 11.99 5.87
CA VAL A 83 6.98 11.02 6.10
C VAL A 83 5.74 11.77 6.59
N ARG A 84 4.87 12.12 5.65
CA ARG A 84 3.70 12.95 5.91
C ARG A 84 2.52 12.10 6.36
N VAL A 85 2.23 12.14 7.65
CA VAL A 85 1.01 11.54 8.20
C VAL A 85 -0.21 12.40 7.84
N VAL A 86 -1.26 11.75 7.33
CA VAL A 86 -2.55 12.39 7.03
C VAL A 86 -3.70 11.55 7.59
N GLU A 87 -4.86 12.18 7.74
CA GLU A 87 -6.11 11.47 8.05
C GLU A 87 -6.42 10.40 7.00
N PRO A 88 -7.15 9.32 7.36
CA PRO A 88 -7.61 8.31 6.41
C PRO A 88 -8.32 8.93 5.21
N LEU A 89 -8.00 8.42 4.03
CA LEU A 89 -8.54 8.92 2.77
C LEU A 89 -9.76 8.12 2.33
N GLY A 90 -10.67 8.77 1.62
CA GLY A 90 -11.75 8.07 0.92
C GLY A 90 -11.18 7.14 -0.15
N TYR A 91 -11.86 6.02 -0.40
CA TYR A 91 -11.38 4.93 -1.27
C TYR A 91 -10.81 5.41 -2.62
N LEU A 92 -11.55 6.25 -3.36
CA LEU A 92 -11.11 6.73 -4.67
C LEU A 92 -9.88 7.64 -4.61
N ASP A 93 -9.79 8.50 -3.59
CA ASP A 93 -8.63 9.35 -3.38
C ASP A 93 -7.41 8.47 -3.04
N PHE A 94 -7.59 7.45 -2.19
CA PHE A 94 -6.53 6.52 -1.79
C PHE A 94 -6.02 5.69 -2.98
N VAL A 95 -6.90 5.01 -3.71
CA VAL A 95 -6.53 4.20 -4.88
C VAL A 95 -5.85 5.06 -5.95
N GLY A 96 -6.36 6.26 -6.21
CA GLY A 96 -5.73 7.19 -7.16
C GLY A 96 -4.33 7.63 -6.75
N LEU A 97 -4.10 7.80 -5.45
CA LEU A 97 -2.76 8.11 -4.94
C LEU A 97 -1.84 6.89 -4.97
N VAL A 98 -2.37 5.68 -4.78
CA VAL A 98 -1.62 4.42 -4.94
C VAL A 98 -1.22 4.21 -6.40
N ASP A 99 -2.14 4.37 -7.37
CA ASP A 99 -1.87 4.26 -8.81
C ASP A 99 -0.78 5.24 -9.28
N GLY A 100 -0.68 6.42 -8.67
CA GLY A 100 0.37 7.40 -8.93
C GLY A 100 1.65 7.25 -8.10
N ALA A 101 1.73 6.27 -7.20
CA ALA A 101 2.88 6.12 -6.30
C ALA A 101 4.07 5.48 -7.00
N ALA A 102 5.28 5.89 -6.63
CA ALA A 102 6.51 5.25 -7.10
C ALA A 102 6.77 3.89 -6.44
N VAL A 103 6.30 3.73 -5.20
CA VAL A 103 6.39 2.48 -4.43
C VAL A 103 5.37 2.52 -3.30
N VAL A 104 4.83 1.35 -2.94
CA VAL A 104 3.91 1.18 -1.82
C VAL A 104 4.52 0.24 -0.78
N LEU A 105 4.56 0.68 0.47
CA LEU A 105 4.95 -0.11 1.63
C LEU A 105 3.68 -0.43 2.43
N THR A 106 3.37 -1.70 2.61
CA THR A 106 2.07 -2.09 3.19
C THR A 106 2.12 -3.33 4.07
N ASP A 107 1.24 -3.40 5.06
CA ASP A 107 0.87 -4.62 5.76
C ASP A 107 -0.58 -5.07 5.48
N SER A 108 -1.24 -4.40 4.51
CA SER A 108 -2.61 -4.66 4.09
C SER A 108 -2.66 -5.72 2.99
N GLY A 109 -3.55 -6.69 3.15
CA GLY A 109 -3.83 -7.69 2.11
C GLY A 109 -4.49 -7.06 0.88
N GLY A 110 -5.48 -6.18 1.10
CA GLY A 110 -6.18 -5.52 0.00
C GLY A 110 -5.27 -4.62 -0.83
N VAL A 111 -4.35 -3.88 -0.18
CA VAL A 111 -3.40 -3.02 -0.91
C VAL A 111 -2.44 -3.85 -1.76
N GLN A 112 -2.03 -5.05 -1.31
CA GLN A 112 -1.23 -5.95 -2.14
C GLN A 112 -1.98 -6.39 -3.41
N GLU A 113 -3.29 -6.61 -3.32
CA GLU A 113 -4.12 -6.95 -4.49
C GLU A 113 -4.22 -5.74 -5.43
N GLU A 114 -4.55 -4.57 -4.88
CA GLU A 114 -4.73 -3.33 -5.66
C GLU A 114 -3.44 -2.93 -6.40
N THR A 115 -2.29 -2.92 -5.73
CA THR A 115 -1.01 -2.57 -6.36
C THR A 115 -0.62 -3.54 -7.47
N SER A 116 -0.96 -4.82 -7.34
CA SER A 116 -0.68 -5.83 -8.35
C SER A 116 -1.47 -5.60 -9.64
N ILE A 117 -2.74 -5.19 -9.52
CA ILE A 117 -3.58 -4.82 -10.67
C ILE A 117 -3.09 -3.52 -11.29
N LEU A 118 -2.67 -2.55 -10.47
CA LEU A 118 -2.22 -1.23 -10.92
C LEU A 118 -0.78 -1.24 -11.49
N GLY A 119 -0.02 -2.32 -11.24
CA GLY A 119 1.38 -2.42 -11.64
C GLY A 119 2.33 -1.56 -10.80
N VAL A 120 1.91 -1.15 -9.61
CA VAL A 120 2.69 -0.30 -8.71
C VAL A 120 3.61 -1.18 -7.86
N PRO A 121 4.93 -0.92 -7.78
CA PRO A 121 5.84 -1.70 -6.94
C PRO A 121 5.37 -1.78 -5.49
N CYS A 122 5.20 -3.00 -4.99
CA CYS A 122 4.67 -3.25 -3.65
C CYS A 122 5.66 -4.00 -2.77
N LEU A 123 5.90 -3.48 -1.57
CA LEU A 123 6.76 -4.08 -0.56
C LEU A 123 5.92 -4.38 0.69
N THR A 124 5.70 -5.66 0.95
CA THR A 124 4.92 -6.12 2.08
C THR A 124 5.78 -6.22 3.33
N LEU A 125 5.44 -5.40 4.33
CA LEU A 125 6.10 -5.30 5.64
C LEU A 125 5.60 -6.40 6.60
N ARG A 126 5.64 -7.66 6.13
CA ARG A 126 5.22 -8.87 6.85
C ARG A 126 6.13 -10.03 6.48
N GLU A 127 6.24 -11.00 7.39
CA GLU A 127 6.98 -12.26 7.16
C GLU A 127 6.20 -13.25 6.27
N ASN A 128 4.88 -13.05 6.12
CA ASN A 128 4.01 -13.90 5.31
C ASN A 128 2.83 -13.09 4.74
N THR A 129 2.22 -13.64 3.68
CA THR A 129 1.02 -13.08 3.07
C THR A 129 0.01 -14.16 2.70
N GLU A 130 -1.27 -13.82 2.84
CA GLU A 130 -2.42 -14.55 2.32
C GLU A 130 -2.62 -14.36 0.81
N ARG A 131 -1.74 -13.61 0.14
CA ARG A 131 -1.75 -13.31 -1.30
C ARG A 131 -0.46 -13.78 -2.00
N PRO A 132 -0.11 -15.08 -1.92
CA PRO A 132 1.17 -15.57 -2.45
C PRO A 132 1.35 -15.28 -3.95
N VAL A 133 0.26 -15.30 -4.73
CA VAL A 133 0.24 -15.00 -6.16
C VAL A 133 0.87 -13.64 -6.51
N THR A 134 0.75 -12.64 -5.62
CA THR A 134 1.36 -11.31 -5.84
C THR A 134 2.88 -11.36 -5.76
N CYS A 135 3.43 -12.27 -4.94
CA CYS A 135 4.87 -12.50 -4.87
C CYS A 135 5.35 -13.41 -6.01
N GLU A 136 4.58 -14.45 -6.32
CA GLU A 136 4.90 -15.42 -7.37
C GLU A 136 4.98 -14.77 -8.76
N LEU A 137 4.11 -13.79 -9.02
CA LEU A 137 4.09 -13.02 -10.28
C LEU A 137 4.99 -11.77 -10.23
N GLY A 138 5.70 -11.53 -9.13
CA GLY A 138 6.69 -10.45 -9.01
C GLY A 138 6.14 -9.05 -8.82
N THR A 139 4.82 -8.87 -8.65
CA THR A 139 4.20 -7.56 -8.41
C THR A 139 4.38 -7.05 -6.97
N ASN A 140 4.72 -7.95 -6.05
CA ASN A 140 4.90 -7.68 -4.64
C ASN A 140 6.11 -8.44 -4.09
N ARG A 141 6.73 -7.91 -3.03
CA ARG A 141 7.80 -8.59 -2.31
C ARG A 141 7.56 -8.58 -0.81
N LEU A 142 7.61 -9.74 -0.18
CA LEU A 142 7.70 -9.82 1.29
C LEU A 142 9.10 -9.39 1.73
N VAL A 143 9.18 -8.31 2.50
CA VAL A 143 10.45 -7.75 2.99
C VAL A 143 10.60 -7.89 4.50
N GLY A 144 9.56 -8.36 5.19
CA GLY A 144 9.55 -8.45 6.65
C GLY A 144 9.65 -7.08 7.31
N THR A 145 10.33 -7.02 8.45
CA THR A 145 10.52 -5.78 9.23
C THR A 145 11.99 -5.44 9.53
N ASP A 146 12.93 -6.15 8.89
CA ASP A 146 14.36 -5.84 9.01
C ASP A 146 14.67 -4.50 8.33
N PRO A 147 15.23 -3.50 9.04
CA PRO A 147 15.52 -2.20 8.47
C PRO A 147 16.46 -2.22 7.25
N GLN A 148 17.48 -3.09 7.24
CA GLN A 148 18.40 -3.20 6.10
C GLN A 148 17.68 -3.79 4.88
N ALA A 149 16.86 -4.82 5.10
CA ALA A 149 16.08 -5.44 4.02
C ALA A 149 15.07 -4.45 3.43
N VAL A 150 14.35 -3.70 4.28
CA VAL A 150 13.40 -2.67 3.87
C VAL A 150 14.11 -1.58 3.05
N ARG A 151 15.23 -1.05 3.54
CA ARG A 151 15.99 -0.01 2.82
C ARG A 151 16.45 -0.48 1.44
N ALA A 152 17.04 -1.66 1.37
CA ALA A 152 17.49 -2.24 0.10
C ALA A 152 16.32 -2.45 -0.87
N ALA A 153 15.18 -2.91 -0.35
CA ALA A 153 13.97 -3.14 -1.13
C ALA A 153 13.38 -1.88 -1.74
N VAL A 154 13.31 -0.81 -0.95
CA VAL A 154 12.74 0.45 -1.43
C VAL A 154 13.59 1.01 -2.56
N ARG A 155 14.92 1.01 -2.43
CA ARG A 155 15.81 1.50 -3.49
C ARG A 155 15.69 0.69 -4.78
N ASP A 156 15.69 -0.63 -4.66
CA ASP A 156 15.49 -1.56 -5.79
C ASP A 156 14.13 -1.35 -6.48
N ALA A 157 13.05 -1.19 -5.70
CA ALA A 157 11.72 -0.93 -6.23
C ALA A 157 11.62 0.46 -6.92
N LEU A 158 12.33 1.46 -6.41
CA LEU A 158 12.36 2.80 -7.00
C LEU A 158 13.05 2.84 -8.37
N ASP A 159 13.99 1.93 -8.62
CA ASP A 159 14.70 1.81 -9.90
C ASP A 159 14.01 0.82 -10.86
N SER A 160 12.96 0.14 -10.41
CA SER A 160 12.20 -0.83 -11.20
C SER A 160 11.10 -0.16 -12.02
N GLU A 161 10.80 -0.72 -13.20
CA GLU A 161 9.65 -0.29 -14.00
C GLU A 161 8.35 -0.87 -13.43
N PRO A 162 7.22 -0.14 -13.54
CA PRO A 162 5.90 -0.68 -13.22
C PRO A 162 5.60 -1.96 -14.02
N GLN A 163 5.17 -3.01 -13.33
CA GLN A 163 4.82 -4.29 -13.96
C GLN A 163 3.44 -4.75 -13.48
N PRO A 164 2.35 -4.40 -14.19
CA PRO A 164 1.05 -4.99 -13.92
C PRO A 164 1.08 -6.47 -14.29
N ALA A 165 0.52 -7.32 -13.42
CA ALA A 165 0.37 -8.74 -13.71
C ALA A 165 -1.06 -9.06 -14.14
N ASP A 166 -1.17 -9.93 -15.16
CA ASP A 166 -2.43 -10.58 -15.49
C ASP A 166 -2.66 -11.74 -14.52
N ILE A 167 -3.40 -11.47 -13.44
CA ILE A 167 -3.68 -12.45 -12.40
C ILE A 167 -4.98 -13.19 -12.73
N PRO A 168 -4.95 -14.53 -12.84
CA PRO A 168 -6.15 -15.30 -13.18
C PRO A 168 -7.34 -14.99 -12.27
N LEU A 169 -8.51 -14.79 -12.88
CA LEU A 169 -9.79 -14.48 -12.23
C LEU A 169 -9.90 -13.09 -11.59
N TRP A 170 -8.87 -12.26 -11.64
CA TRP A 170 -8.90 -10.86 -11.19
C TRP A 170 -9.37 -9.91 -12.30
N ASP A 171 -10.34 -10.38 -13.09
CA ASP A 171 -10.91 -9.70 -14.27
C ASP A 171 -12.16 -8.86 -13.93
N GLY A 172 -12.42 -8.71 -12.64
CA GLY A 172 -13.51 -7.93 -12.12
C GLY A 172 -14.87 -8.63 -12.03
N LYS A 173 -14.96 -9.88 -12.49
CA LYS A 173 -16.22 -10.65 -12.60
C LYS A 173 -16.52 -11.57 -11.43
N ALA A 174 -15.81 -11.42 -10.31
CA ALA A 174 -16.03 -12.25 -9.12
C ALA A 174 -17.49 -12.23 -8.64
N GLY A 175 -18.13 -11.06 -8.64
CA GLY A 175 -19.54 -10.92 -8.23
C GLY A 175 -20.52 -11.68 -9.12
N GLU A 176 -20.33 -11.63 -10.45
CA GLU A 176 -21.14 -12.38 -11.42
C GLU A 176 -20.98 -13.89 -11.20
N ARG A 177 -19.74 -14.38 -11.12
CA ARG A 177 -19.46 -15.80 -10.87
C ARG A 177 -20.07 -16.32 -9.57
N ILE A 178 -20.01 -15.51 -8.50
CA ILE A 178 -20.62 -15.88 -7.21
C ILE A 178 -22.15 -15.94 -7.33
N ALA A 179 -22.77 -14.97 -8.00
CA ALA A 179 -24.21 -14.97 -8.22
C ALA A 179 -24.66 -16.20 -9.02
N ASP A 180 -23.93 -16.58 -10.07
CA ASP A 180 -24.23 -17.76 -10.89
C ASP A 180 -24.19 -19.06 -10.07
N VAL A 181 -23.20 -19.24 -9.20
CA VAL A 181 -23.10 -20.40 -8.31
C VAL A 181 -24.29 -20.44 -7.35
N LEU A 182 -24.61 -19.31 -6.69
CA LEU A 182 -25.73 -19.25 -5.75
C LEU A 182 -27.07 -19.54 -6.42
N LEU A 183 -27.28 -19.09 -7.66
CA LEU A 183 -28.51 -19.38 -8.41
C LEU A 183 -28.59 -20.84 -8.85
N THR A 184 -27.46 -21.47 -9.16
CA THR A 184 -27.39 -22.89 -9.57
C THR A 184 -27.61 -23.84 -8.38
N ASP A 185 -27.09 -23.49 -7.19
CA ASP A 185 -27.23 -24.32 -5.99
C ASP A 185 -28.61 -24.18 -5.32
N LEU A 186 -29.36 -23.13 -5.64
CA LEU A 186 -30.72 -22.88 -5.14
C LEU A 186 -31.83 -23.38 -6.07
N SER A 187 -31.49 -23.90 -7.26
CA SER A 187 -32.42 -24.50 -8.23
C SER A 187 -32.46 -26.02 -8.13
#